data_AF-A0A8J4KH00-F1
#
_entry.id   AF-A0A8J4KH00-F1
#
_cell.length_a   1.000
_cell.length_b   1.000
_cell.length_c   1.000
_cell.angle_alpha   90.00
_cell.angle_beta   90.00
_cell.angle_gamma   90.00
#
_symmetry.space_group_name_H-M   'P 1'
#
loop_
_entity.id
_entity.type
_entity.pdbx_description
1 polymer ?
#
loop_
_entity_poly.entity_id
_entity_poly.type
_entity_poly.pdbx_seq_one_letter_code
_entity_poly.pdbx_strand_id
1 'polypeptide(L)'
;KLPTMKMLLSLIALLSAALLANAAPPTCYSRVLSLSKEITESFKELQTSKAVDSCVEMLPRLYLDIHNYCVLGKLRDFVAYPRCERVLEVSELKEKARSLYTIMISYCRRDLVFLTDDCSALENPILPPIEPS
;
A
#
# COMPACT_ATOMS: atom_id res chain seq x y z
N LYS A 1 -28.77 39.62 15.68
CA LYS A 1 -28.04 39.69 14.38
C LYS A 1 -26.52 39.51 14.52
N LEU A 2 -25.87 40.05 15.56
CA LEU A 2 -24.44 39.80 15.83
C LEU A 2 -24.04 38.33 16.16
N PRO A 3 -24.84 37.52 16.91
CA PRO A 3 -24.43 36.15 17.25
C PRO A 3 -24.52 35.18 16.06
N THR A 4 -25.51 35.36 15.19
CA THR A 4 -25.69 34.56 13.97
C THR A 4 -24.54 34.78 12.97
N MET A 5 -24.02 36.00 12.87
CA MET A 5 -22.91 36.33 11.98
C MET A 5 -21.58 35.72 12.45
N LYS A 6 -21.34 35.70 13.78
CA LYS A 6 -20.18 35.00 14.38
C LYS A 6 -20.26 33.49 14.20
N MET A 7 -21.44 32.91 14.34
CA MET A 7 -21.68 31.47 14.14
C MET A 7 -21.43 31.08 12.68
N LEU A 8 -21.90 31.90 11.72
CA LEU A 8 -21.66 31.70 10.30
C LEU A 8 -20.16 31.78 9.96
N LEU A 9 -19.44 32.79 10.46
CA LEU A 9 -18.00 32.90 10.25
C LEU A 9 -17.23 31.71 10.83
N SER A 10 -17.63 31.23 12.01
CA SER A 10 -17.02 30.05 12.64
C SER A 10 -17.23 28.79 11.79
N LEU A 11 -18.46 28.58 11.29
CA LEU A 11 -18.76 27.48 10.38
C LEU A 11 -17.97 27.55 9.07
N ILE A 12 -17.85 28.73 8.47
CA ILE A 12 -17.05 28.94 7.25
C ILE A 12 -15.58 28.63 7.53
N ALA A 13 -15.04 29.08 8.66
CA ALA A 13 -13.65 28.81 9.04
C ALA A 13 -13.40 27.30 9.24
N LEU A 14 -14.31 26.61 9.93
CA LEU A 14 -14.23 25.15 10.15
C LEU A 14 -14.30 24.37 8.83
N LEU A 15 -15.23 24.72 7.94
CA LEU A 15 -15.35 24.10 6.62
C LEU A 15 -14.10 24.34 5.77
N SER A 16 -13.57 25.56 5.79
CA SER A 16 -12.36 25.92 5.04
C SER A 16 -11.14 25.14 5.54
N ALA A 17 -10.99 24.98 6.86
CA ALA A 17 -9.91 24.17 7.45
C ALA A 17 -10.03 22.69 7.07
N ALA A 18 -11.25 22.13 7.09
CA ALA A 18 -11.50 20.75 6.66
C ALA A 18 -11.18 20.53 5.17
N LEU A 19 -11.55 21.48 4.31
CA LEU A 19 -11.21 21.46 2.88
C LEU A 19 -9.70 21.47 2.64
N LEU A 20 -8.96 22.30 3.39
CA LEU A 20 -7.50 22.37 3.28
C LEU A 20 -6.80 21.10 3.79
N ALA A 21 -7.31 20.46 4.84
CA ALA A 21 -6.78 19.20 5.34
C ALA A 21 -6.89 18.07 4.29
N ASN A 22 -8.00 18.01 3.56
CA ASN A 22 -8.22 17.03 2.49
C ASN A 22 -7.46 17.34 1.19
N ALA A 23 -6.98 18.58 1.03
CA ALA A 23 -6.21 19.01 -0.13
C ALA A 23 -4.69 18.76 0.02
N ALA A 24 -4.22 18.40 1.22
CA ALA A 24 -2.82 18.09 1.42
C ALA A 24 -2.44 16.81 0.64
N PRO A 25 -1.37 16.83 -0.17
CA PRO A 25 -0.91 15.63 -0.83
C PRO A 25 -0.51 14.57 0.22
N PRO A 26 -0.65 13.26 -0.09
CA PRO A 26 -0.25 12.22 0.83
C PRO A 26 1.24 12.36 1.18
N THR A 27 1.57 12.12 2.45
CA THR A 27 2.97 12.02 2.87
C THR A 27 3.59 10.76 2.28
N CYS A 28 4.92 10.68 2.30
CA CYS A 28 5.63 9.48 1.87
C CYS A 28 5.11 8.22 2.58
N TYR A 29 4.95 8.30 3.90
CA TYR A 29 4.40 7.19 4.70
C TYR A 29 2.98 6.82 4.29
N SER A 30 2.05 7.79 4.22
CA SER A 30 0.65 7.47 3.89
C SER A 30 0.49 6.95 2.46
N ARG A 31 1.31 7.43 1.52
CA ARG A 31 1.34 6.91 0.15
C ARG A 31 1.85 5.46 0.09
N VAL A 32 2.95 5.16 0.76
CA VAL A 32 3.53 3.81 0.84
C VAL A 32 2.56 2.84 1.51
N LEU A 33 1.97 3.24 2.64
CA LEU A 33 0.99 2.43 3.36
C LEU A 33 -0.25 2.13 2.51
N SER A 34 -0.83 3.16 1.89
CA SER A 34 -2.02 3.01 1.04
C SER A 34 -1.78 2.07 -0.14
N LEU A 35 -0.67 2.26 -0.86
CA LEU A 35 -0.34 1.43 -2.03
C LEU A 35 0.00 -0.02 -1.61
N SER A 36 0.67 -0.21 -0.46
CA SER A 36 0.92 -1.54 0.09
C SER A 36 -0.36 -2.29 0.44
N LYS A 37 -1.36 -1.60 1.01
CA LYS A 37 -2.69 -2.19 1.29
C LYS A 37 -3.40 -2.59 -0.01
N GLU A 38 -3.42 -1.68 -0.98
CA GLU A 38 -4.02 -1.93 -2.30
C GLU A 38 -3.41 -3.16 -3.00
N ILE A 39 -2.08 -3.31 -2.97
CA ILE A 39 -1.40 -4.49 -3.53
C ILE A 39 -1.78 -5.77 -2.77
N THR A 40 -1.82 -5.71 -1.44
CA THR A 40 -2.17 -6.87 -0.60
C THR A 40 -3.60 -7.34 -0.87
N GLU A 41 -4.54 -6.39 -1.00
CA GLU A 41 -5.93 -6.66 -1.34
C GLU A 41 -6.06 -7.23 -2.76
N SER A 42 -5.43 -6.59 -3.76
CA SER A 42 -5.43 -7.06 -5.14
C SER A 42 -4.84 -8.47 -5.27
N PHE A 43 -3.76 -8.78 -4.54
CA PHE A 43 -3.17 -10.13 -4.52
C PHE A 43 -4.12 -11.15 -3.88
N LYS A 44 -4.82 -10.78 -2.80
CA LYS A 44 -5.80 -11.65 -2.15
C LYS A 44 -6.99 -11.94 -3.07
N GLU A 45 -7.50 -10.93 -3.77
CA GLU A 45 -8.57 -11.09 -4.75
C GLU A 45 -8.14 -12.01 -5.90
N LEU A 46 -6.95 -11.80 -6.44
CA LEU A 46 -6.36 -12.65 -7.48
C LEU A 46 -6.32 -14.13 -7.04
N GLN A 47 -5.86 -14.39 -5.81
CA GLN A 47 -5.75 -15.73 -5.23
C GLN A 47 -7.10 -16.39 -4.88
N THR A 48 -8.16 -15.61 -4.68
CA THR A 48 -9.49 -16.11 -4.25
C THR A 48 -10.52 -16.12 -5.39
N SER A 49 -10.17 -15.61 -6.57
CA SER A 49 -11.03 -15.65 -7.74
C SER A 49 -11.40 -17.09 -8.13
N LYS A 50 -12.64 -17.34 -8.57
CA LYS A 50 -13.12 -18.71 -8.89
C LYS A 50 -12.43 -19.35 -10.11
N ALA A 51 -11.70 -18.58 -10.89
CA ALA A 51 -10.98 -19.00 -12.09
C ALA A 51 -9.48 -18.73 -11.92
N VAL A 52 -8.89 -19.19 -10.81
CA VAL A 52 -7.45 -19.13 -10.63
C VAL A 52 -6.81 -19.98 -11.73
N ASP A 53 -6.28 -19.32 -12.76
CA ASP A 53 -5.43 -19.99 -13.74
C ASP A 53 -4.33 -20.75 -12.99
N SER A 54 -3.99 -21.97 -13.42
CA SER A 54 -2.95 -22.80 -12.75
C SER A 54 -1.62 -22.06 -12.55
N CYS A 55 -1.33 -21.06 -13.39
CA CYS A 55 -0.13 -20.26 -13.22
C CYS A 55 -0.19 -19.34 -11.98
N VAL A 56 -1.37 -18.81 -11.63
CA VAL A 56 -1.61 -17.89 -10.51
C VAL A 56 -1.39 -18.60 -9.18
N GLU A 57 -1.79 -19.88 -9.08
CA GLU A 57 -1.48 -20.72 -7.91
C GLU A 57 0.02 -20.85 -7.63
N MET A 58 0.84 -20.77 -8.68
CA MET A 58 2.29 -20.84 -8.59
C MET A 58 2.95 -19.47 -8.37
N LEU A 59 2.19 -18.38 -8.25
CA LEU A 59 2.78 -17.08 -7.94
C LEU A 59 3.43 -17.12 -6.56
N PRO A 60 4.59 -16.46 -6.39
CA PRO A 60 5.19 -16.33 -5.09
C PRO A 60 4.23 -15.56 -4.17
N ARG A 61 4.15 -15.99 -2.91
CA ARG A 61 3.37 -15.29 -1.88
C ARG A 61 3.87 -13.85 -1.77
N LEU A 62 2.92 -12.92 -1.74
CA LEU A 62 3.19 -11.49 -1.61
C LEU A 62 2.59 -10.97 -0.31
N TYR A 63 3.36 -11.04 0.77
CA TYR A 63 3.05 -10.36 2.02
C TYR A 63 3.96 -9.14 2.17
N LEU A 64 3.36 -8.00 2.46
CA LEU A 64 4.05 -6.72 2.53
C LEU A 64 3.94 -6.15 3.95
N ASP A 65 5.09 -5.89 4.57
CA ASP A 65 5.20 -5.06 5.76
C ASP A 65 6.16 -3.91 5.45
N ILE A 66 5.64 -2.70 5.39
CA ILE A 66 6.41 -1.49 5.06
C ILE A 66 7.45 -1.14 6.13
N HIS A 67 7.32 -1.72 7.33
CA HIS A 67 8.25 -1.56 8.44
C HIS A 67 9.33 -2.65 8.46
N ASN A 68 9.28 -3.63 7.55
CA ASN A 68 10.28 -4.68 7.44
C ASN A 68 11.19 -4.40 6.23
N TYR A 69 12.50 -4.35 6.43
CA TYR A 69 13.47 -4.07 5.37
C TYR A 69 13.38 -5.06 4.19
N CYS A 70 13.06 -6.32 4.47
CA CYS A 70 12.99 -7.39 3.48
C CYS A 70 11.85 -7.22 2.47
N VAL A 71 10.90 -6.30 2.71
CA VAL A 71 9.80 -5.99 1.78
C VAL A 71 10.31 -5.54 0.41
N LEU A 72 11.47 -4.86 0.37
CA LEU A 72 12.11 -4.44 -0.88
C LEU A 72 12.52 -5.66 -1.73
N GLY A 73 13.03 -6.72 -1.08
CA GLY A 73 13.35 -7.98 -1.72
C GLY A 73 12.09 -8.67 -2.25
N LYS A 74 11.04 -8.77 -1.42
CA LYS A 74 9.74 -9.34 -1.82
C LYS A 74 9.15 -8.68 -3.06
N LEU A 75 9.15 -7.34 -3.11
CA LEU A 75 8.65 -6.60 -4.27
C LEU A 75 9.47 -6.88 -5.53
N ARG A 76 10.80 -6.84 -5.43
CA ARG A 76 11.70 -7.13 -6.56
C ARG A 76 11.48 -8.55 -7.09
N ASP A 77 11.44 -9.53 -6.20
CA ASP A 77 11.37 -10.93 -6.59
C ASP A 77 9.99 -11.27 -7.18
N PHE A 78 8.92 -10.65 -6.68
CA PHE A 78 7.58 -10.76 -7.27
C PHE A 78 7.50 -10.14 -8.68
N VAL A 79 8.05 -8.93 -8.86
CA VAL A 79 8.09 -8.25 -10.17
C VAL A 79 8.91 -9.05 -11.19
N ALA A 80 10.01 -9.67 -10.75
CA ALA A 80 10.89 -10.47 -11.61
C ALA A 80 10.34 -11.87 -11.94
N TYR A 81 9.22 -12.29 -11.34
CA TYR A 81 8.71 -13.65 -11.53
C TYR A 81 8.26 -13.88 -13.00
N PRO A 82 8.82 -14.86 -13.73
CA PRO A 82 8.69 -14.92 -15.20
C PRO A 82 7.36 -15.53 -15.70
N ARG A 83 6.45 -15.93 -14.82
CA ARG A 83 5.19 -16.57 -15.21
C ARG A 83 4.00 -15.62 -15.11
N CYS A 84 2.89 -16.04 -15.72
CA CYS A 84 1.60 -15.35 -15.74
C CYS A 84 1.58 -13.96 -16.40
N GLU A 85 2.53 -13.63 -17.27
CA GLU A 85 2.56 -12.31 -17.94
C GLU A 85 1.35 -12.04 -18.83
N ARG A 86 0.66 -13.10 -19.28
CA ARG A 86 -0.57 -12.98 -20.10
C ARG A 86 -1.84 -12.73 -19.28
N VAL A 87 -1.78 -12.89 -17.95
CA VAL A 87 -2.90 -12.62 -17.05
C VAL A 87 -2.85 -11.14 -16.71
N LEU A 88 -3.89 -10.40 -17.11
CA LEU A 88 -3.90 -8.94 -17.05
C LEU A 88 -3.77 -8.46 -15.59
N GLU A 89 -4.51 -9.07 -14.69
CA GLU A 89 -4.53 -8.78 -13.26
C GLU A 89 -3.16 -8.97 -12.61
N VAL A 90 -2.39 -9.98 -13.06
CA VAL A 90 -1.01 -10.21 -12.60
C VAL A 90 -0.09 -9.12 -13.11
N SER A 91 -0.23 -8.71 -14.38
CA SER A 91 0.57 -7.63 -14.96
C SER A 91 0.31 -6.30 -14.23
N GLU A 92 -0.95 -5.96 -13.98
CA GLU A 92 -1.33 -4.75 -13.22
C GLU A 92 -0.77 -4.79 -11.80
N LEU A 93 -0.87 -5.94 -11.13
CA LEU A 93 -0.33 -6.12 -9.79
C LEU A 93 1.19 -5.97 -9.74
N LYS A 94 1.91 -6.50 -10.74
CA LYS A 94 3.36 -6.31 -10.88
C LYS A 94 3.73 -4.84 -11.08
N GLU A 95 2.97 -4.09 -11.86
CA GLU A 95 3.23 -2.65 -12.04
C GLU A 95 2.96 -1.84 -10.77
N LYS A 96 1.91 -2.17 -9.99
CA LYS A 96 1.72 -1.59 -8.65
C LYS A 96 2.91 -1.92 -7.72
N ALA A 97 3.37 -3.17 -7.72
CA ALA A 97 4.53 -3.60 -6.92
C ALA A 97 5.83 -2.87 -7.33
N ARG A 98 6.07 -2.70 -8.63
CA ARG A 98 7.19 -1.92 -9.18
C ARG A 98 7.11 -0.46 -8.76
N SER A 99 5.91 0.12 -8.80
CA SER A 99 5.66 1.49 -8.36
C SER A 99 5.95 1.65 -6.87
N LEU A 100 5.45 0.74 -6.02
CA LEU A 100 5.73 0.75 -4.58
C LEU A 100 7.24 0.65 -4.31
N TYR A 101 7.94 -0.30 -4.94
CA TYR A 101 9.38 -0.44 -4.82
C TYR A 101 10.09 0.88 -5.14
N THR A 102 9.75 1.50 -6.28
CA THR A 102 10.34 2.77 -6.74
C THR A 102 10.07 3.91 -5.76
N ILE A 103 8.84 4.01 -5.24
CA ILE A 103 8.47 5.00 -4.22
C ILE A 103 9.34 4.81 -2.98
N MET A 104 9.50 3.57 -2.50
CA MET A 104 10.27 3.29 -1.30
C MET A 104 11.76 3.59 -1.47
N ILE A 105 12.37 3.18 -2.58
CA ILE A 105 13.83 3.29 -2.76
C ILE A 105 14.30 4.63 -3.31
N SER A 106 13.42 5.41 -3.95
CA SER A 106 13.76 6.69 -4.59
C SER A 106 13.11 7.85 -3.85
N TYR A 107 11.79 7.97 -3.93
CA TYR A 107 11.06 9.15 -3.47
C TYR A 107 11.03 9.25 -1.94
N CYS A 108 10.81 8.13 -1.24
CA CYS A 108 10.66 8.07 0.20
C CYS A 108 11.90 7.51 0.93
N ARG A 109 13.03 7.39 0.23
CA ARG A 109 14.24 6.72 0.74
C ARG A 109 14.73 7.23 2.10
N ARG A 110 14.56 8.52 2.38
CA ARG A 110 15.02 9.16 3.63
C ARG A 110 13.93 9.26 4.70
N ASP A 111 12.68 9.01 4.31
CA ASP A 111 11.51 9.20 5.17
C ASP A 111 11.00 7.87 5.73
N LEU A 112 11.40 6.75 5.11
CA LEU A 112 11.04 5.41 5.55
C LEU A 112 11.96 4.93 6.67
N VAL A 113 11.35 4.33 7.70
CA VAL A 113 12.02 3.71 8.83
C VAL A 113 11.64 2.24 8.87
N PHE A 114 12.63 1.36 8.76
CA PHE A 114 12.46 -0.08 8.95
C PHE A 114 12.68 -0.41 10.43
N LEU A 115 11.70 -1.08 11.03
CA LEU A 115 11.71 -1.50 12.43
C LEU A 115 12.30 -2.90 12.62
N THR A 116 12.32 -3.71 11.56
CA THR A 116 12.81 -5.10 11.58
C THR A 116 13.41 -5.51 10.24
N ASP A 117 14.25 -6.55 10.25
CA ASP A 117 14.85 -7.23 9.12
C ASP A 117 14.60 -8.75 9.15
N ASP A 118 13.63 -9.21 9.95
CA ASP A 118 13.21 -10.61 9.97
C ASP A 118 12.45 -10.96 8.67
N CYS A 119 13.18 -11.40 7.65
CA CYS A 119 12.59 -11.79 6.37
C CYS A 119 11.68 -13.03 6.49
N SER A 120 11.87 -13.87 7.53
CA SER A 120 11.10 -15.10 7.70
C SER A 120 9.63 -14.82 8.02
N ALA A 121 9.36 -13.70 8.71
CA ALA A 121 8.02 -13.17 8.95
C ALA A 121 7.26 -12.84 7.65
N LEU A 122 7.97 -12.50 6.56
CA LEU A 122 7.35 -12.23 5.25
C LEU A 122 7.14 -13.50 4.41
N GLU A 123 7.80 -14.61 4.73
CA GLU A 123 7.57 -15.91 4.09
C GLU A 123 6.37 -16.63 4.71
N ASN A 124 6.27 -16.56 6.04
CA ASN A 124 5.25 -17.23 6.84
C ASN A 124 4.61 -16.22 7.79
N PRO A 125 3.68 -15.37 7.30
CA PRO A 125 3.04 -14.38 8.16
C PRO A 125 2.25 -15.09 9.27
N ILE A 126 2.69 -14.88 10.50
CA ILE A 126 2.02 -15.36 11.72
C ILE A 126 0.84 -14.40 11.95
N LEU A 127 -0.30 -14.66 11.28
CA LEU A 127 -1.55 -13.87 11.31
C LEU A 127 -1.51 -12.51 10.57
N PRO A 128 -2.65 -12.02 10.05
CA PRO A 128 -2.72 -10.70 9.44
C PRO A 128 -2.38 -9.61 10.48
N PRO A 129 -1.74 -8.50 10.05
CA PRO A 129 -1.33 -7.45 10.98
C PRO A 129 -2.57 -6.89 11.69
N ILE A 130 -2.49 -6.83 13.03
CA ILE A 130 -3.45 -6.08 13.84
C ILE A 130 -3.27 -4.61 13.44
N GLU A 131 -4.25 -4.05 12.73
CA GLU A 131 -4.31 -2.61 12.51
C GLU A 131 -4.36 -1.91 13.87
N PRO A 132 -3.42 -1.00 14.20
CA PRO A 132 -3.63 -0.07 15.29
C PRO A 132 -4.67 0.96 14.82
N SER A 133 -5.83 0.93 15.47
CA SER A 133 -6.92 1.90 15.39
C SER A 133 -6.50 3.32 15.74
#